data_AF-A0A2N9YGK9-F1
#
_entry.id   AF-A0A2N9YGK9-F1
#
_cell.length_a   1.000
_cell.length_b   1.000
_cell.length_c   1.000
_cell.angle_alpha   90.00
_cell.angle_beta   90.00
_cell.angle_gamma   90.00
#
_symmetry.space_group_name_H-M   'P 1'
#
loop_
_entity.id
_entity.type
_entity.pdbx_description
1 polymer ?
#
loop_
_entity_poly.entity_id
_entity_poly.type
_entity_poly.pdbx_seq_one_letter_code
_entity_poly.pdbx_strand_id
1 'polypeptide(L)'
;MFDALRTESASLTRRTLLRTLGVLGALPLTGYGLRNLLTASQAADINSLCILSPTKTEGPYWIDEHLNRADLTTDTTRASVLQGLPFTLAINVINASSSSCSVAQNVQIDVWHADAAGEYSDVSGNGQTSTVGQTFLRGYQVTDASGLVTFKSIYPGWYRGRTPHIHVRARVFDASGNTTYNFTTQLFFDDAVTDVVYANAPYNTRGTRDTRNATDMHYLDGDSSNLLLSLEKTSDGYAGVASVGLSGLPDSVVSDVFDVTTSATGTTNSLSLTGTLQVPSKDVGTYGSIYVAAQVGDVWYVHDKTSWVPYTDDFPAYSSGTLASTHALNILSGINAAALCGAAIYAGYGQNVQDMLQKNQYKKVYTVCQ
;
A
#
# COMPACT_ATOMS: atom_id res chain seq x y z
N MET A 1 14.78 53.24 -8.79
CA MET A 1 15.45 54.46 -8.27
C MET A 1 14.37 55.32 -7.65
N PHE A 2 14.21 55.16 -6.34
CA PHE A 2 13.58 56.00 -5.30
C PHE A 2 12.30 56.84 -5.53
N ASP A 3 11.53 56.87 -4.44
CA ASP A 3 10.56 57.89 -4.00
C ASP A 3 9.16 57.90 -4.64
N ALA A 4 8.07 58.09 -3.89
CA ALA A 4 7.89 58.35 -2.46
C ALA A 4 6.43 58.05 -2.07
N LEU A 5 6.27 57.50 -0.87
CA LEU A 5 5.04 57.58 -0.09
C LEU A 5 4.81 59.03 0.38
N ARG A 6 3.56 59.51 0.35
CA ARG A 6 3.05 60.43 1.38
C ARG A 6 1.51 60.55 1.35
N THR A 7 0.94 60.34 2.54
CA THR A 7 -0.25 61.00 3.14
C THR A 7 -1.63 60.72 2.51
N GLU A 8 -2.70 60.36 3.22
CA GLU A 8 -3.08 60.59 4.61
C GLU A 8 -3.91 59.41 5.20
N SER A 9 -3.83 59.27 6.52
CA SER A 9 -4.67 58.42 7.36
C SER A 9 -5.78 59.27 7.98
N ALA A 10 -7.04 58.85 7.89
CA ALA A 10 -8.13 59.39 8.70
C ALA A 10 -8.96 58.27 9.36
N SER A 11 -8.83 58.22 10.68
CA SER A 11 -9.71 57.68 11.74
C SER A 11 -10.49 56.37 11.52
N LEU A 12 -10.04 55.32 12.23
CA LEU A 12 -10.84 54.18 12.67
C LEU A 12 -11.43 54.47 14.07
N THR A 13 -12.76 54.40 14.21
CA THR A 13 -13.44 54.25 15.52
C THR A 13 -14.36 53.03 15.51
N ARG A 14 -13.86 51.95 16.13
CA ARG A 14 -14.52 51.00 17.04
C ARG A 14 -16.01 50.65 16.76
N ARG A 15 -16.25 49.66 15.89
CA ARG A 15 -17.07 48.44 16.17
C ARG A 15 -17.16 47.57 14.91
N THR A 16 -16.67 46.33 15.04
CA THR A 16 -17.10 45.14 14.29
C THR A 16 -16.77 45.08 12.79
N LEU A 17 -15.53 44.70 12.44
CA LEU A 17 -15.23 43.52 11.59
C LEU A 17 -13.71 43.36 11.41
N LEU A 18 -13.12 42.43 12.16
CA LEU A 18 -11.93 41.68 11.75
C LEU A 18 -12.41 40.70 10.65
N ARG A 19 -11.77 40.48 9.50
CA ARG A 19 -10.42 40.77 9.02
C ARG A 19 -10.40 40.81 7.49
N THR A 20 -9.64 41.77 6.97
CA THR A 20 -9.09 41.86 5.62
C THR A 20 -8.02 40.80 5.33
N LEU A 21 -8.01 40.35 4.07
CA LEU A 21 -6.88 40.21 3.12
C LEU A 21 -5.45 40.01 3.66
N GLY A 22 -4.75 39.04 3.07
CA GLY A 22 -3.29 38.98 3.05
C GLY A 22 -2.77 37.71 2.39
N VAL A 23 -2.43 37.81 1.11
CA VAL A 23 -1.61 36.83 0.37
C VAL A 23 -0.30 36.61 1.12
N LEU A 24 -0.01 35.36 1.50
CA LEU A 24 1.34 34.84 1.78
C LEU A 24 1.26 33.31 1.92
N GLY A 25 2.01 32.61 1.07
CA GLY A 25 2.28 31.19 1.18
C GLY A 25 1.32 30.31 0.38
N ALA A 26 1.78 29.86 -0.79
CA ALA A 26 1.58 28.46 -1.13
C ALA A 26 2.19 27.65 0.01
N LEU A 27 1.39 27.38 1.04
CA LEU A 27 1.71 26.33 1.98
C LEU A 27 1.54 25.04 1.18
N PRO A 28 2.59 24.26 0.92
CA PRO A 28 2.34 22.86 0.63
C PRO A 28 1.57 22.37 1.86
N LEU A 29 0.31 21.98 1.69
CA LEU A 29 -0.33 21.07 2.64
C LEU A 29 0.49 19.78 2.53
N THR A 30 1.62 19.80 3.23
CA THR A 30 2.48 18.66 3.47
C THR A 30 1.62 17.56 4.05
N GLY A 31 2.02 16.31 3.85
CA GLY A 31 1.28 15.11 4.26
C GLY A 31 1.01 14.94 5.75
N TYR A 32 0.79 16.01 6.53
CA TYR A 32 0.27 16.03 7.89
C TYR A 32 -1.15 15.49 8.00
N GLY A 33 -2.04 15.76 7.03
CA GLY A 33 -3.41 15.20 7.04
C GLY A 33 -3.39 13.69 6.79
N LEU A 34 -2.66 13.26 5.76
CA LEU A 34 -2.44 11.85 5.46
C LEU A 34 -1.68 11.13 6.58
N ARG A 35 -0.64 11.76 7.16
CA ARG A 35 0.05 11.23 8.34
C ARG A 35 -0.88 11.15 9.52
N ASN A 36 -1.70 12.17 9.80
CA ASN A 36 -2.65 12.15 10.91
C ASN A 36 -3.73 11.08 10.74
N LEU A 37 -4.23 10.81 9.53
CA LEU A 37 -5.14 9.70 9.24
C LEU A 37 -4.46 8.34 9.37
N LEU A 38 -3.25 8.17 8.80
CA LEU A 38 -2.48 6.94 8.91
C LEU A 38 -1.99 6.68 10.34
N THR A 39 -1.75 7.74 11.12
CA THR A 39 -1.47 7.64 12.56
C THR A 39 -2.75 7.49 13.37
N ALA A 40 -3.89 8.05 12.96
CA ALA A 40 -5.19 7.83 13.58
C ALA A 40 -5.72 6.41 13.32
N SER A 41 -5.37 5.84 12.17
CA SER A 41 -5.51 4.41 11.89
C SER A 41 -4.70 3.58 12.89
N GLN A 42 -3.43 3.96 13.12
CA GLN A 42 -2.59 3.31 14.14
C GLN A 42 -3.01 3.61 15.59
N ALA A 43 -3.71 4.71 15.84
CA ALA A 43 -4.17 5.15 17.16
C ALA A 43 -5.67 4.91 17.41
N ALA A 44 -6.35 4.20 16.52
CA ALA A 44 -7.75 3.86 16.70
C ALA A 44 -7.89 2.98 17.94
N ASP A 45 -8.85 3.29 18.81
CA ASP A 45 -9.20 2.40 19.92
C ASP A 45 -9.68 1.08 19.31
N ILE A 46 -8.91 0.00 19.52
CA ILE A 46 -9.18 -1.33 18.95
C ILE A 46 -10.63 -1.77 19.25
N ASN A 47 -11.18 -1.36 20.40
CA ASN A 47 -12.57 -1.67 20.75
C ASN A 47 -13.58 -0.97 19.85
N SER A 48 -13.29 0.25 19.40
CA SER A 48 -14.14 1.00 18.45
C SER A 48 -14.11 0.39 17.03
N LEU A 49 -13.06 -0.38 16.71
CA LEU A 49 -12.91 -1.07 15.43
C LEU A 49 -13.39 -2.52 15.45
N CYS A 50 -13.82 -3.02 16.61
CA CYS A 50 -14.17 -4.42 16.83
C CYS A 50 -15.59 -4.74 16.39
N ILE A 51 -15.81 -4.61 15.08
CA ILE A 51 -17.06 -4.94 14.41
C ILE A 51 -16.72 -5.99 13.36
N LEU A 52 -17.38 -7.15 13.42
CA LEU A 52 -17.21 -8.20 12.43
C LEU A 52 -17.64 -7.67 11.06
N SER A 53 -16.77 -7.79 10.06
CA SER A 53 -17.11 -7.41 8.70
C SER A 53 -18.01 -8.47 8.06
N PRO A 54 -19.09 -8.06 7.37
CA PRO A 54 -19.93 -9.01 6.68
C PRO A 54 -19.20 -9.55 5.45
N THR A 55 -19.33 -10.87 5.23
CA THR A 55 -18.87 -11.51 4.00
C THR A 55 -19.65 -10.96 2.81
N LYS A 56 -18.96 -10.69 1.70
CA LYS A 56 -19.58 -10.34 0.42
C LYS A 56 -19.06 -11.25 -0.68
N THR A 57 -19.78 -11.28 -1.80
CA THR A 57 -19.35 -12.06 -2.96
C THR A 57 -17.96 -11.63 -3.44
N GLU A 58 -17.16 -12.61 -3.87
CA GLU A 58 -15.92 -12.39 -4.61
C GLU A 58 -16.18 -11.71 -5.96
N GLY A 59 -17.35 -11.98 -6.57
CA GLY A 59 -17.63 -11.53 -7.93
C GLY A 59 -16.77 -12.24 -8.98
N PRO A 60 -16.97 -11.91 -10.26
CA PRO A 60 -16.37 -12.68 -11.37
C PRO A 60 -14.95 -12.25 -11.74
N TYR A 61 -14.36 -11.30 -11.01
CA TYR A 61 -13.11 -10.63 -11.42
C TYR A 61 -11.95 -10.89 -10.47
N TRP A 62 -12.04 -11.87 -9.59
CA TRP A 62 -10.91 -12.30 -8.77
C TRP A 62 -9.90 -13.09 -9.61
N ILE A 63 -8.64 -12.68 -9.54
CA ILE A 63 -7.49 -13.32 -10.17
C ILE A 63 -6.32 -13.18 -9.20
N ASP A 64 -5.70 -14.30 -8.82
CA ASP A 64 -4.57 -14.33 -7.91
C ASP A 64 -3.26 -14.18 -8.69
N GLU A 65 -2.89 -12.93 -8.98
CA GLU A 65 -1.66 -12.58 -9.70
C GLU A 65 -0.40 -12.63 -8.82
N HIS A 66 -0.55 -12.92 -7.52
CA HIS A 66 0.54 -12.95 -6.56
C HIS A 66 1.39 -11.66 -6.50
N LEU A 67 0.75 -10.49 -6.62
CA LEU A 67 1.42 -9.18 -6.67
C LEU A 67 1.55 -8.54 -5.28
N ASN A 68 2.72 -8.69 -4.64
CA ASN A 68 3.03 -8.04 -3.37
C ASN A 68 3.43 -6.56 -3.56
N ARG A 69 2.47 -5.69 -3.83
CA ARG A 69 2.74 -4.25 -4.04
C ARG A 69 1.74 -3.36 -3.31
N ALA A 70 2.26 -2.27 -2.75
CA ALA A 70 1.45 -1.24 -2.12
C ALA A 70 0.93 -0.21 -3.14
N ASP A 71 1.71 0.13 -4.17
CA ASP A 71 1.23 1.00 -5.26
C ASP A 71 0.63 0.17 -6.39
N LEU A 72 -0.71 0.18 -6.46
CA LEU A 72 -1.50 -0.60 -7.41
C LEU A 72 -1.52 0.01 -8.81
N THR A 73 -0.93 1.19 -8.99
CA THR A 73 -0.80 1.89 -10.28
C THR A 73 0.52 1.60 -10.99
N THR A 74 1.42 0.87 -10.34
CA THR A 74 2.75 0.53 -10.86
C THR A 74 2.66 -0.33 -12.13
N ASP A 75 3.60 -0.12 -13.06
CA ASP A 75 3.77 -0.88 -14.30
C ASP A 75 2.56 -0.88 -15.25
N THR A 76 1.75 0.17 -15.21
CA THR A 76 0.64 0.37 -16.16
C THR A 76 0.88 1.55 -17.10
N THR A 77 0.43 1.40 -18.34
CA THR A 77 0.34 2.49 -19.33
C THR A 77 -1.09 2.93 -19.59
N ARG A 78 -2.06 2.36 -18.85
CA ARG A 78 -3.48 2.57 -19.09
C ARG A 78 -3.90 3.96 -18.64
N ALA A 79 -4.41 4.77 -19.58
CA ALA A 79 -4.76 6.17 -19.33
C ALA A 79 -5.81 6.34 -18.21
N SER A 80 -6.84 5.47 -18.15
CA SER A 80 -7.86 5.49 -17.09
C SER A 80 -7.32 5.18 -15.69
N VAL A 81 -6.12 4.62 -15.59
CA VAL A 81 -5.40 4.45 -14.33
C VAL A 81 -4.53 5.68 -14.06
N LEU A 82 -3.69 6.08 -15.02
CA LEU A 82 -2.75 7.19 -14.87
C LEU A 82 -3.43 8.56 -14.66
N GLN A 83 -4.65 8.72 -15.15
CA GLN A 83 -5.45 9.94 -15.01
C GLN A 83 -6.51 9.85 -13.90
N GLY A 84 -6.68 8.67 -13.28
CA GLY A 84 -7.62 8.51 -12.18
C GLY A 84 -7.27 9.39 -10.99
N LEU A 85 -8.27 9.77 -10.21
CA LEU A 85 -8.05 10.61 -9.02
C LEU A 85 -7.25 9.81 -7.99
N PRO A 86 -6.07 10.28 -7.54
CA PRO A 86 -5.27 9.60 -6.52
C PRO A 86 -6.08 9.22 -5.28
N PHE A 87 -5.90 7.99 -4.82
CA PHE A 87 -6.56 7.45 -3.64
C PHE A 87 -5.58 6.64 -2.81
N THR A 88 -5.53 6.89 -1.49
CA THR A 88 -4.79 6.05 -0.55
C THR A 88 -5.75 5.27 0.32
N LEU A 89 -5.60 3.95 0.39
CA LEU A 89 -6.43 3.06 1.21
C LEU A 89 -5.61 2.54 2.38
N ALA A 90 -6.10 2.71 3.60
CA ALA A 90 -5.58 2.07 4.80
C ALA A 90 -6.63 1.09 5.36
N ILE A 91 -6.22 -0.14 5.67
CA ILE A 91 -7.11 -1.16 6.22
C ILE A 91 -6.51 -1.66 7.54
N ASN A 92 -7.23 -1.42 8.63
CA ASN A 92 -6.95 -2.08 9.91
C ASN A 92 -7.63 -3.44 9.91
N VAL A 93 -6.89 -4.49 10.23
CA VAL A 93 -7.42 -5.86 10.30
C VAL A 93 -7.47 -6.27 11.75
N ILE A 94 -8.67 -6.60 12.21
CA ILE A 94 -8.96 -6.87 13.61
C ILE A 94 -9.42 -8.32 13.73
N ASN A 95 -8.84 -9.07 14.66
CA ASN A 95 -9.44 -10.30 15.16
C ASN A 95 -10.59 -9.91 16.10
N ALA A 96 -11.81 -9.93 15.56
CA ALA A 96 -13.04 -9.65 16.27
C ALA A 96 -13.64 -10.98 16.78
N SER A 97 -13.21 -11.39 17.98
CA SER A 97 -13.80 -12.51 18.71
C SER A 97 -14.95 -12.01 19.59
N SER A 98 -15.88 -12.90 19.93
CA SER A 98 -16.97 -12.60 20.88
C SER A 98 -16.48 -12.25 22.30
N SER A 99 -15.21 -12.55 22.62
CA SER A 99 -14.60 -12.33 23.94
C SER A 99 -13.38 -11.41 23.94
N SER A 100 -12.84 -11.02 22.79
CA SER A 100 -11.65 -10.16 22.70
C SER A 100 -11.51 -9.51 21.32
N CYS A 101 -10.87 -8.34 21.30
CA CYS A 101 -10.55 -7.59 20.10
C CYS A 101 -9.04 -7.36 20.08
N SER A 102 -8.37 -7.83 19.03
CA SER A 102 -6.93 -7.61 18.86
C SER A 102 -6.59 -7.34 17.41
N VAL A 103 -5.45 -6.69 17.17
CA VAL A 103 -4.93 -6.54 15.80
C VAL A 103 -4.57 -7.91 15.22
N ALA A 104 -4.89 -8.13 13.95
CA ALA A 104 -4.56 -9.36 13.24
C ALA A 104 -3.30 -9.14 12.39
N GLN A 105 -2.19 -9.74 12.84
CA GLN A 105 -0.89 -9.69 12.15
C GLN A 105 -0.76 -10.86 11.16
N ASN A 106 0.11 -10.72 10.17
CA ASN A 106 0.42 -11.77 9.18
C ASN A 106 -0.80 -12.27 8.38
N VAL A 107 -1.80 -11.42 8.19
CA VAL A 107 -2.94 -11.67 7.30
C VAL A 107 -2.63 -11.05 5.95
N GLN A 108 -2.64 -11.85 4.89
CA GLN A 108 -2.54 -11.32 3.54
C GLN A 108 -3.88 -10.67 3.17
N ILE A 109 -3.82 -9.40 2.81
CA ILE A 109 -4.96 -8.61 2.35
C ILE A 109 -4.76 -8.34 0.87
N ASP A 110 -5.55 -9.03 0.05
CA ASP A 110 -5.63 -8.78 -1.38
C ASP A 110 -6.72 -7.76 -1.66
N VAL A 111 -6.43 -6.82 -2.56
CA VAL A 111 -7.37 -5.81 -3.04
C VAL A 111 -7.41 -5.80 -4.55
N TRP A 112 -8.61 -5.64 -5.10
CA TRP A 112 -8.83 -5.40 -6.52
C TRP A 112 -10.04 -4.51 -6.74
N HIS A 113 -9.97 -3.65 -7.75
CA HIS A 113 -11.08 -2.80 -8.14
C HIS A 113 -11.00 -2.37 -9.60
N ALA A 114 -12.09 -1.79 -10.09
CA ALA A 114 -12.17 -1.22 -11.42
C ALA A 114 -11.36 0.08 -11.55
N ASP A 115 -10.86 0.36 -12.76
CA ASP A 115 -10.28 1.66 -13.11
C ASP A 115 -11.35 2.77 -13.18
N ALA A 116 -10.94 4.00 -13.51
CA ALA A 116 -11.87 5.13 -13.61
C ALA A 116 -12.95 4.94 -14.69
N ALA A 117 -12.73 4.05 -15.66
CA ALA A 117 -13.68 3.66 -16.69
C ALA A 117 -14.50 2.43 -16.29
N GLY A 118 -14.45 1.94 -15.05
CA GLY A 118 -15.22 0.77 -14.63
C GLY A 118 -14.68 -0.56 -15.17
N GLU A 119 -13.44 -0.58 -15.65
CA GLU A 119 -12.82 -1.76 -16.22
C GLU A 119 -11.90 -2.46 -15.21
N TYR A 120 -11.99 -3.78 -15.12
CA TYR A 120 -11.07 -4.60 -14.31
C TYR A 120 -9.86 -5.01 -15.16
N SER A 121 -8.73 -5.32 -14.52
CA SER A 121 -7.54 -5.83 -15.20
C SER A 121 -7.56 -7.36 -15.32
N ASP A 122 -6.81 -7.92 -16.27
CA ASP A 122 -6.75 -9.34 -16.61
C ASP A 122 -8.09 -10.06 -16.87
N VAL A 123 -9.13 -9.33 -17.31
CA VAL A 123 -10.45 -9.92 -17.60
C VAL A 123 -10.83 -9.79 -19.06
N SER A 124 -11.73 -10.67 -19.49
CA SER A 124 -12.49 -10.54 -20.74
C SER A 124 -13.92 -11.03 -20.52
N GLY A 125 -14.89 -10.42 -21.21
CA GLY A 125 -16.32 -10.77 -21.06
C GLY A 125 -17.07 -9.93 -20.01
N ASN A 126 -18.31 -10.29 -19.68
CA ASN A 126 -19.17 -9.56 -18.72
C ASN A 126 -19.38 -8.07 -19.02
N GLY A 127 -19.32 -7.69 -20.31
CA GLY A 127 -19.41 -6.28 -20.73
C GLY A 127 -18.13 -5.47 -20.53
N GLN A 128 -17.02 -6.12 -20.13
CA GLN A 128 -15.68 -5.54 -20.04
C GLN A 128 -15.00 -5.57 -21.40
N THR A 129 -14.20 -4.53 -21.66
CA THR A 129 -13.15 -4.57 -22.69
C THR A 129 -12.10 -5.61 -22.31
N SER A 130 -11.45 -6.24 -23.29
CA SER A 130 -10.39 -7.20 -22.98
C SER A 130 -9.17 -6.48 -22.40
N THR A 131 -8.79 -6.87 -21.20
CA THR A 131 -7.59 -6.37 -20.50
C THR A 131 -6.64 -7.49 -20.11
N VAL A 132 -6.78 -8.67 -20.74
CA VAL A 132 -5.94 -9.86 -20.48
C VAL A 132 -4.45 -9.50 -20.53
N GLY A 133 -3.70 -9.95 -19.53
CA GLY A 133 -2.28 -9.67 -19.33
C GLY A 133 -1.95 -8.31 -18.73
N GLN A 134 -2.95 -7.46 -18.47
CA GLN A 134 -2.75 -6.22 -17.71
C GLN A 134 -3.07 -6.51 -16.24
N THR A 135 -2.26 -5.98 -15.32
CA THR A 135 -2.42 -6.30 -13.89
C THR A 135 -2.83 -5.10 -13.03
N PHE A 136 -3.14 -3.94 -13.61
CA PHE A 136 -3.41 -2.69 -12.87
C PHE A 136 -4.46 -2.84 -11.75
N LEU A 137 -4.36 -2.03 -10.70
CA LEU A 137 -5.36 -1.91 -9.62
C LEU A 137 -5.67 -3.22 -8.88
N ARG A 138 -4.66 -4.10 -8.82
CA ARG A 138 -4.65 -5.35 -8.07
C ARG A 138 -3.35 -5.50 -7.30
N GLY A 139 -3.41 -6.02 -6.10
CA GLY A 139 -2.22 -6.32 -5.30
C GLY A 139 -2.59 -6.79 -3.92
N TYR A 140 -1.59 -7.25 -3.19
CA TYR A 140 -1.74 -7.60 -1.79
C TYR A 140 -0.65 -6.99 -0.95
N GLN A 141 -0.95 -6.85 0.33
CA GLN A 141 0.01 -6.56 1.39
C GLN A 141 -0.28 -7.52 2.55
N VAL A 142 0.69 -7.68 3.44
CA VAL A 142 0.54 -8.51 4.64
C VAL A 142 0.49 -7.58 5.83
N THR A 143 -0.46 -7.80 6.73
CA THR A 143 -0.61 -6.94 7.91
C THR A 143 0.63 -6.99 8.79
N ASP A 144 1.10 -5.82 9.20
CA ASP A 144 2.24 -5.67 10.09
C ASP A 144 1.88 -5.92 11.56
N ALA A 145 2.80 -5.59 12.48
CA ALA A 145 2.60 -5.74 13.92
C ALA A 145 1.41 -4.93 14.48
N SER A 146 0.98 -3.89 13.77
CA SER A 146 -0.19 -3.07 14.10
C SER A 146 -1.48 -3.57 13.43
N GLY A 147 -1.42 -4.64 12.64
CA GLY A 147 -2.58 -5.15 11.88
C GLY A 147 -2.94 -4.27 10.68
N LEU A 148 -2.04 -3.40 10.22
CA LEU A 148 -2.31 -2.41 9.20
C LEU A 148 -1.72 -2.83 7.84
N VAL A 149 -2.46 -2.54 6.77
CA VAL A 149 -1.94 -2.48 5.41
C VAL A 149 -2.31 -1.15 4.76
N THR A 150 -1.48 -0.67 3.85
CA THR A 150 -1.73 0.57 3.08
C THR A 150 -1.49 0.34 1.60
N PHE A 151 -2.38 0.86 0.77
CA PHE A 151 -2.30 0.84 -0.68
C PHE A 151 -2.41 2.24 -1.26
N LYS A 152 -1.60 2.53 -2.27
CA LYS A 152 -1.79 3.68 -3.16
C LYS A 152 -2.49 3.20 -4.43
N SER A 153 -3.51 3.92 -4.85
CA SER A 153 -4.36 3.59 -5.99
C SER A 153 -5.03 4.84 -6.57
N ILE A 154 -6.12 4.64 -7.31
CA ILE A 154 -7.05 5.67 -7.74
C ILE A 154 -8.46 5.40 -7.19
N TYR A 155 -9.29 6.44 -7.15
CA TYR A 155 -10.71 6.30 -6.83
C TYR A 155 -11.38 5.40 -7.91
N PRO A 156 -12.12 4.35 -7.53
CA PRO A 156 -12.67 3.40 -8.52
C PRO A 156 -13.77 4.04 -9.36
N GLY A 157 -13.86 3.62 -10.62
CA GLY A 157 -15.01 3.89 -11.47
C GLY A 157 -16.20 2.98 -11.16
N TRP A 158 -17.31 3.19 -11.87
CA TRP A 158 -18.51 2.36 -11.78
C TRP A 158 -18.71 1.55 -13.07
N TYR A 159 -19.33 0.39 -12.93
CA TYR A 159 -19.81 -0.42 -14.05
C TYR A 159 -21.28 -0.76 -13.85
N ARG A 160 -21.95 -1.09 -14.96
CA ARG A 160 -23.40 -1.23 -15.03
C ARG A 160 -23.95 -2.11 -13.89
N GLY A 161 -24.91 -1.58 -13.16
CA GLY A 161 -25.60 -2.29 -12.07
C GLY A 161 -24.85 -2.32 -10.73
N ARG A 162 -23.73 -1.59 -10.59
CA ARG A 162 -22.90 -1.59 -9.38
C ARG A 162 -22.48 -0.18 -8.97
N THR A 163 -22.57 0.10 -7.67
CA THR A 163 -21.95 1.30 -7.06
C THR A 163 -20.42 1.14 -7.01
N PRO A 164 -19.59 2.21 -6.92
CA PRO A 164 -18.14 2.06 -6.84
C PRO A 164 -17.73 1.33 -5.55
N HIS A 165 -16.78 0.41 -5.66
CA HIS A 165 -16.33 -0.43 -4.55
C HIS A 165 -14.89 -0.91 -4.76
N ILE A 166 -14.27 -1.36 -3.67
CA ILE A 166 -13.01 -2.08 -3.65
C ILE A 166 -13.27 -3.46 -3.06
N HIS A 167 -12.90 -4.52 -3.77
CA HIS A 167 -12.95 -5.86 -3.19
C HIS A 167 -11.76 -6.07 -2.25
N VAL A 168 -12.01 -6.80 -1.16
CA VAL A 168 -11.00 -7.16 -0.18
C VAL A 168 -11.09 -8.65 0.11
N ARG A 169 -9.96 -9.34 0.08
CA ARG A 169 -9.84 -10.73 0.50
C ARG A 169 -8.76 -10.87 1.55
N ALA A 170 -9.12 -11.46 2.68
CA ALA A 170 -8.20 -11.78 3.77
C ALA A 170 -7.85 -13.27 3.72
N ARG A 171 -6.56 -13.57 3.66
CA ARG A 171 -6.03 -14.93 3.58
C ARG A 171 -4.98 -15.18 4.65
N VAL A 172 -4.98 -16.40 5.14
CA VAL A 172 -3.93 -16.96 6.00
C VAL A 172 -3.45 -18.25 5.36
N PHE A 173 -2.14 -18.48 5.44
CA PHE A 173 -1.49 -19.68 4.90
C PHE A 173 -0.81 -20.45 6.03
N ASP A 174 -0.74 -21.78 5.91
CA ASP A 174 0.15 -22.58 6.76
C ASP A 174 1.60 -22.51 6.25
N ALA A 175 2.53 -23.15 6.98
CA ALA A 175 3.94 -23.20 6.63
C ALA A 175 4.25 -24.00 5.34
N SER A 176 3.25 -24.64 4.74
CA SER A 176 3.36 -25.31 3.44
C SER A 176 2.70 -24.50 2.32
N GLY A 177 2.23 -23.28 2.61
CA GLY A 177 1.58 -22.39 1.66
C GLY A 177 0.10 -22.71 1.41
N ASN A 178 -0.51 -23.64 2.15
CA ASN A 178 -1.94 -23.93 2.00
C ASN A 178 -2.78 -22.86 2.67
N THR A 179 -3.84 -22.40 2.00
CA THR A 179 -4.79 -21.46 2.60
C THR A 179 -5.57 -22.11 3.75
N THR A 180 -5.37 -21.62 4.97
CA THR A 180 -6.05 -22.08 6.19
C THR A 180 -7.17 -21.15 6.63
N TYR A 181 -7.17 -19.90 6.16
CA TYR A 181 -8.25 -18.95 6.33
C TYR A 181 -8.50 -18.20 5.03
N ASN A 182 -9.77 -17.98 4.72
CA ASN A 182 -10.17 -17.25 3.53
C ASN A 182 -11.48 -16.50 3.78
N PHE A 183 -11.45 -15.18 3.67
CA PHE A 183 -12.59 -14.30 3.87
C PHE A 183 -12.63 -13.25 2.77
N THR A 184 -13.82 -12.95 2.26
CA THR A 184 -14.01 -11.95 1.19
C THR A 184 -15.09 -10.96 1.59
N THR A 185 -14.82 -9.67 1.37
CA THR A 185 -15.78 -8.58 1.56
C THR A 185 -15.58 -7.50 0.49
N GLN A 186 -16.33 -6.41 0.58
CA GLN A 186 -16.24 -5.27 -0.32
C GLN A 186 -16.34 -3.97 0.50
N LEU A 187 -15.50 -3.00 0.18
CA LEU A 187 -15.52 -1.65 0.75
C LEU A 187 -16.20 -0.70 -0.23
N PHE A 188 -17.03 0.18 0.30
CA PHE A 188 -17.89 1.08 -0.47
C PHE A 188 -17.60 2.53 -0.12
N PHE A 189 -18.06 3.43 -0.98
CA PHE A 189 -17.79 4.87 -0.87
C PHE A 189 -19.07 5.64 -0.58
N ASP A 190 -18.95 6.74 0.15
CA ASP A 190 -20.06 7.65 0.36
C ASP A 190 -20.57 8.21 -0.98
N ASP A 191 -21.89 8.18 -1.16
CA ASP A 191 -22.52 8.58 -2.41
C ASP A 191 -22.33 10.08 -2.71
N ALA A 192 -22.31 10.94 -1.69
CA ALA A 192 -22.12 12.37 -1.89
C ALA A 192 -20.67 12.69 -2.26
N VAL A 193 -19.70 12.00 -1.65
CA VAL A 193 -18.29 12.10 -2.08
C VAL A 193 -18.12 11.58 -3.51
N THR A 194 -18.75 10.45 -3.85
CA THR A 194 -18.70 9.89 -5.20
C THR A 194 -19.24 10.87 -6.23
N ASP A 195 -20.36 11.54 -5.93
CA ASP A 195 -20.96 12.53 -6.84
C ASP A 195 -20.00 13.71 -7.12
N VAL A 196 -19.22 14.14 -6.13
CA VAL A 196 -18.18 15.17 -6.30
C VAL A 196 -17.03 14.66 -7.18
N VAL A 197 -16.57 13.42 -6.97
CA VAL A 197 -15.50 12.82 -7.80
C VAL A 197 -15.96 12.69 -9.25
N TYR A 198 -17.17 12.18 -9.47
CA TYR A 198 -17.71 11.88 -10.80
C TYR A 198 -18.10 13.12 -11.61
N ALA A 199 -18.15 14.30 -10.99
CA ALA A 199 -18.29 15.57 -11.71
C ALA A 199 -17.00 15.99 -12.45
N ASN A 200 -15.86 15.37 -12.16
CA ASN A 200 -14.55 15.74 -12.69
C ASN A 200 -14.00 14.70 -13.66
N ALA A 201 -13.09 15.12 -14.54
CA ALA A 201 -12.37 14.20 -15.41
C ALA A 201 -11.45 13.27 -14.58
N PRO A 202 -11.22 12.02 -15.02
CA PRO A 202 -11.78 11.38 -16.21
C PRO A 202 -13.19 10.79 -16.00
N TYR A 203 -13.71 10.77 -14.78
CA TYR A 203 -14.97 10.09 -14.43
C TYR A 203 -16.20 10.69 -15.11
N ASN A 204 -16.22 12.01 -15.34
CA ASN A 204 -17.33 12.72 -15.95
C ASN A 204 -17.63 12.32 -17.40
N THR A 205 -16.75 11.56 -18.06
CA THR A 205 -16.98 11.06 -19.43
C THR A 205 -17.87 9.81 -19.46
N ARG A 206 -18.14 9.18 -18.31
CA ARG A 206 -18.98 7.98 -18.19
C ARG A 206 -20.49 8.27 -18.10
N GLY A 207 -20.85 9.54 -17.89
CA GLY A 207 -22.21 9.93 -17.57
C GLY A 207 -22.62 9.56 -16.14
N THR A 208 -23.91 9.66 -15.85
CA THR A 208 -24.45 9.37 -14.52
C THR A 208 -24.40 7.87 -14.23
N ARG A 209 -23.86 7.49 -13.06
CA ARG A 209 -23.92 6.10 -12.57
C ARG A 209 -25.37 5.64 -12.43
N ASP A 210 -25.63 4.40 -12.80
CA ASP A 210 -26.97 3.80 -12.75
C ASP A 210 -27.35 3.23 -11.38
N THR A 211 -26.36 3.05 -10.50
CA THR A 211 -26.50 2.37 -9.21
C THR A 211 -25.81 3.16 -8.11
N ARG A 212 -26.54 3.38 -7.01
CA ARG A 212 -26.07 3.97 -5.75
C ARG A 212 -26.03 2.91 -4.65
N ASN A 213 -25.40 3.19 -3.51
CA ASN A 213 -25.33 2.23 -2.40
C ASN A 213 -26.72 1.74 -1.97
N ALA A 214 -27.69 2.64 -1.89
CA ALA A 214 -29.08 2.32 -1.52
C ALA A 214 -29.84 1.43 -2.54
N THR A 215 -29.22 1.11 -3.67
CA THR A 215 -29.77 0.28 -4.75
C THR A 215 -28.81 -0.83 -5.22
N ASP A 216 -27.61 -0.92 -4.63
CA ASP A 216 -26.62 -1.94 -4.97
C ASP A 216 -26.94 -3.23 -4.21
N MET A 217 -27.14 -4.32 -4.95
CA MET A 217 -27.57 -5.59 -4.36
C MET A 217 -26.56 -6.16 -3.37
N HIS A 218 -25.26 -5.89 -3.53
CA HIS A 218 -24.22 -6.41 -2.64
C HIS A 218 -23.99 -5.52 -1.42
N TYR A 219 -24.17 -4.20 -1.57
CA TYR A 219 -24.19 -3.30 -0.42
C TYR A 219 -25.34 -3.66 0.54
N LEU A 220 -26.52 -3.92 -0.01
CA LEU A 220 -27.74 -4.24 0.74
C LEU A 220 -27.84 -5.69 1.23
N ASP A 221 -26.92 -6.57 0.82
CA ASP A 221 -26.96 -8.00 1.16
C ASP A 221 -26.51 -8.26 2.61
N GLY A 222 -27.45 -8.26 3.54
CA GLY A 222 -27.16 -8.47 4.96
C GLY A 222 -26.64 -7.21 5.66
N ASP A 223 -25.66 -7.36 6.55
CA ASP A 223 -25.08 -6.22 7.27
C ASP A 223 -24.23 -5.34 6.33
N SER A 224 -24.20 -4.04 6.63
CA SER A 224 -23.40 -3.00 5.97
C SER A 224 -22.71 -2.04 6.96
N SER A 225 -22.79 -2.33 8.26
CA SER A 225 -22.40 -1.44 9.37
C SER A 225 -20.95 -0.95 9.34
N ASN A 226 -20.02 -1.70 8.72
CA ASN A 226 -18.60 -1.34 8.60
C ASN A 226 -18.05 -1.46 7.18
N LEU A 227 -18.91 -1.34 6.17
CA LEU A 227 -18.51 -1.43 4.76
C LEU A 227 -18.20 -0.08 4.10
N LEU A 228 -18.62 1.02 4.71
CA LEU A 228 -18.40 2.36 4.18
C LEU A 228 -17.03 2.89 4.61
N LEU A 229 -16.23 3.33 3.64
CA LEU A 229 -14.94 3.97 3.90
C LEU A 229 -15.10 5.31 4.62
N SER A 230 -14.27 5.53 5.64
CA SER A 230 -14.08 6.87 6.19
C SER A 230 -13.14 7.65 5.27
N LEU A 231 -13.68 8.62 4.53
CA LEU A 231 -12.95 9.37 3.50
C LEU A 231 -12.53 10.75 4.00
N GLU A 232 -11.27 11.11 3.77
CA GLU A 232 -10.75 12.47 3.95
C GLU A 232 -10.17 12.97 2.64
N LYS A 233 -10.44 14.23 2.31
CA LYS A 233 -9.89 14.89 1.13
C LYS A 233 -8.41 15.24 1.36
N THR A 234 -7.55 14.87 0.42
CA THR A 234 -6.13 15.24 0.42
C THR A 234 -5.86 16.37 -0.57
N SER A 235 -4.59 16.80 -0.70
CA SER A 235 -4.17 17.81 -1.67
C SER A 235 -4.38 17.37 -3.13
N ASP A 236 -4.29 16.07 -3.38
CA ASP A 236 -4.25 15.45 -4.70
C ASP A 236 -5.40 14.46 -4.96
N GLY A 237 -6.21 14.15 -3.95
CA GLY A 237 -7.34 13.22 -4.08
C GLY A 237 -8.00 12.91 -2.74
N TYR A 238 -8.07 11.63 -2.37
CA TYR A 238 -8.67 11.18 -1.11
C TYR A 238 -7.82 10.12 -0.40
N ALA A 239 -7.93 10.08 0.91
CA ALA A 239 -7.52 8.97 1.74
C ALA A 239 -8.77 8.29 2.31
N GLY A 240 -8.80 6.96 2.29
CA GLY A 240 -9.87 6.15 2.87
C GLY A 240 -9.33 5.22 3.94
N VAL A 241 -10.02 5.16 5.07
CA VAL A 241 -9.72 4.23 6.16
C VAL A 241 -10.88 3.25 6.32
N ALA A 242 -10.55 1.96 6.39
CA ALA A 242 -11.48 0.88 6.71
C ALA A 242 -11.00 0.07 7.92
N SER A 243 -11.95 -0.61 8.55
CA SER A 243 -11.69 -1.71 9.49
C SER A 243 -12.28 -2.99 8.93
N VAL A 244 -11.47 -4.04 8.86
CA VAL A 244 -11.90 -5.38 8.50
C VAL A 244 -11.82 -6.26 9.75
N GLY A 245 -12.97 -6.49 10.37
CA GLY A 245 -13.09 -7.39 11.51
C GLY A 245 -13.28 -8.82 11.03
N LEU A 246 -12.42 -9.72 11.49
CA LEU A 246 -12.39 -11.14 11.14
C LEU A 246 -12.62 -11.98 12.39
N SER A 247 -13.39 -13.06 12.28
CA SER A 247 -13.54 -14.05 13.34
C SER A 247 -12.96 -15.40 12.92
N GLY A 248 -12.50 -16.20 13.89
CA GLY A 248 -12.02 -17.56 13.63
C GLY A 248 -10.67 -17.60 12.93
N LEU A 249 -9.85 -16.56 13.09
CA LEU A 249 -8.46 -16.60 12.66
C LEU A 249 -7.71 -17.70 13.43
N PRO A 250 -6.89 -18.52 12.75
CA PRO A 250 -6.04 -19.50 13.43
C PRO A 250 -5.01 -18.79 14.32
N ASP A 251 -4.65 -19.41 15.45
CA ASP A 251 -3.63 -18.91 16.38
C ASP A 251 -2.29 -18.76 15.66
N SER A 252 -2.03 -17.55 15.17
CA SER A 252 -0.78 -17.08 14.55
C SER A 252 -0.16 -18.02 13.51
N VAL A 253 -0.56 -17.77 12.27
CA VAL A 253 0.25 -17.84 11.05
C VAL A 253 1.75 -17.75 11.37
N VAL A 254 2.48 -18.86 11.26
CA VAL A 254 3.93 -18.81 11.10
C VAL A 254 4.15 -18.05 9.79
N SER A 255 4.90 -16.94 9.84
CA SER A 255 5.10 -16.01 8.73
C SER A 255 5.68 -16.72 7.51
N ASP A 256 4.81 -17.26 6.64
CA ASP A 256 5.20 -17.81 5.35
C ASP A 256 5.39 -16.70 4.30
N VAL A 257 5.97 -15.59 4.75
CA VAL A 257 6.11 -14.36 3.99
C VAL A 257 7.58 -14.00 3.92
N PHE A 258 7.95 -13.40 2.79
CA PHE A 258 9.30 -12.94 2.57
C PHE A 258 9.64 -11.88 3.62
N ASP A 259 10.72 -12.12 4.37
CA ASP A 259 11.23 -11.17 5.33
C ASP A 259 12.75 -11.18 5.35
N VAL A 260 13.33 -10.08 5.81
CA VAL A 260 14.76 -10.00 6.08
C VAL A 260 14.94 -9.33 7.44
N THR A 261 15.50 -10.09 8.37
CA THR A 261 15.88 -9.59 9.69
C THR A 261 17.38 -9.29 9.69
N THR A 262 17.79 -8.20 10.33
CA THR A 262 19.21 -7.82 10.41
C THR A 262 19.65 -7.46 11.82
N SER A 263 20.92 -7.69 12.11
CA SER A 263 21.58 -7.27 13.34
C SER A 263 22.81 -6.45 13.00
N ALA A 264 22.85 -5.22 13.53
CA ALA A 264 23.99 -4.33 13.41
C ALA A 264 24.82 -4.38 14.71
N THR A 265 26.14 -4.45 14.58
CA THR A 265 27.08 -4.44 15.70
C THR A 265 28.25 -3.52 15.43
N GLY A 266 28.91 -3.06 16.50
CA GLY A 266 30.04 -2.14 16.42
C GLY A 266 29.62 -0.67 16.43
N THR A 267 30.50 0.19 15.90
CA THR A 267 30.26 1.63 15.78
C THR A 267 30.23 2.00 14.30
N THR A 268 29.81 3.22 13.94
CA THR A 268 29.84 3.66 12.54
C THR A 268 31.23 3.59 11.89
N ASN A 269 32.31 3.66 12.68
CA ASN A 269 33.69 3.53 12.20
C ASN A 269 34.17 2.08 12.05
N SER A 270 33.40 1.11 12.54
CA SER A 270 33.66 -0.33 12.45
C SER A 270 32.32 -1.06 12.55
N LEU A 271 31.50 -0.89 11.52
CA LEU A 271 30.13 -1.38 11.43
C LEU A 271 30.12 -2.77 10.80
N SER A 272 29.48 -3.71 11.49
CA SER A 272 29.13 -5.02 10.96
C SER A 272 27.62 -5.15 10.89
N LEU A 273 27.13 -5.72 9.79
CA LEU A 273 25.71 -5.94 9.54
C LEU A 273 25.52 -7.36 9.01
N THR A 274 24.82 -8.18 9.77
CA THR A 274 24.41 -9.51 9.34
C THR A 274 22.89 -9.57 9.23
N GLY A 275 22.38 -10.55 8.51
CA GLY A 275 20.94 -10.77 8.42
C GLY A 275 20.55 -12.19 8.06
N THR A 276 19.27 -12.45 8.18
CA THR A 276 18.62 -13.69 7.75
C THR A 276 17.46 -13.32 6.85
N LEU A 277 17.53 -13.76 5.60
CA LEU A 277 16.45 -13.69 4.64
C LEU A 277 15.59 -14.96 4.77
N GLN A 278 14.30 -14.80 4.95
CA GLN A 278 13.31 -15.88 4.94
C GLN A 278 12.62 -15.94 3.57
N VAL A 279 12.56 -17.14 3.01
CA VAL A 279 11.88 -17.42 1.75
C VAL A 279 10.52 -18.07 2.06
N PRO A 280 9.40 -17.53 1.53
CA PRO A 280 8.10 -18.19 1.54
C PRO A 280 8.17 -19.63 1.05
N SER A 281 7.48 -20.54 1.73
CA SER A 281 7.44 -21.97 1.45
C SER A 281 7.10 -22.29 -0.01
N LYS A 282 6.22 -21.48 -0.64
CA LYS A 282 5.86 -21.59 -2.06
C LYS A 282 7.04 -21.49 -3.03
N ASP A 283 8.11 -20.78 -2.62
CA ASP A 283 9.30 -20.55 -3.44
C ASP A 283 10.47 -21.46 -3.01
N VAL A 284 10.41 -22.08 -1.84
CA VAL A 284 11.44 -23.01 -1.33
C VAL A 284 11.55 -24.23 -2.26
N GLY A 285 12.79 -24.61 -2.57
CA GLY A 285 13.08 -25.72 -3.50
C GLY A 285 13.11 -25.32 -4.98
N THR A 286 12.68 -24.10 -5.33
CA THR A 286 12.87 -23.56 -6.67
C THR A 286 14.28 -23.00 -6.86
N TYR A 287 14.74 -22.85 -8.10
CA TYR A 287 16.01 -22.18 -8.38
C TYR A 287 15.81 -20.66 -8.34
N GLY A 288 16.68 -19.95 -7.62
CA GLY A 288 16.63 -18.51 -7.51
C GLY A 288 17.96 -17.90 -7.09
N SER A 289 17.94 -16.58 -6.93
CA SER A 289 19.07 -15.75 -6.57
C SER A 289 18.69 -14.82 -5.42
N ILE A 290 19.66 -14.59 -4.53
CA ILE A 290 19.62 -13.62 -3.45
C ILE A 290 20.39 -12.39 -3.89
N TYR A 291 19.88 -11.21 -3.53
CA TYR A 291 20.41 -9.93 -3.93
C TYR A 291 20.61 -9.04 -2.70
N VAL A 292 21.72 -8.32 -2.67
CA VAL A 292 22.05 -7.34 -1.63
C VAL A 292 22.57 -6.09 -2.33
N ALA A 293 22.00 -4.93 -2.00
CA ALA A 293 22.38 -3.67 -2.62
C ALA A 293 22.34 -2.51 -1.61
N ALA A 294 23.03 -1.43 -1.94
CA ALA A 294 23.07 -0.21 -1.15
C ALA A 294 22.92 1.00 -2.06
N GLN A 295 22.05 1.92 -1.68
CA GLN A 295 21.95 3.23 -2.29
C GLN A 295 22.79 4.22 -1.48
N VAL A 296 23.81 4.79 -2.11
CA VAL A 296 24.71 5.79 -1.51
C VAL A 296 24.61 7.08 -2.34
N GLY A 297 23.82 8.04 -1.85
CA GLY A 297 23.41 9.19 -2.67
C GLY A 297 22.63 8.71 -3.89
N ASP A 298 23.08 9.10 -5.09
CA ASP A 298 22.45 8.71 -6.36
C ASP A 298 23.04 7.43 -6.97
N VAL A 299 24.07 6.85 -6.34
CA VAL A 299 24.77 5.68 -6.87
C VAL A 299 24.30 4.42 -6.15
N TRP A 300 23.99 3.40 -6.95
CA TRP A 300 23.72 2.06 -6.45
C TRP A 300 24.98 1.21 -6.43
N TYR A 301 25.17 0.47 -5.35
CA TYR A 301 26.18 -0.55 -5.20
C TYR A 301 25.50 -1.90 -4.98
N VAL A 302 26.05 -2.96 -5.59
CA VAL A 302 25.56 -4.34 -5.45
C VAL A 302 26.64 -5.17 -4.76
N HIS A 303 26.25 -6.09 -3.89
CA HIS A 303 27.17 -6.96 -3.18
C HIS A 303 27.16 -8.37 -3.79
N ASP A 304 28.26 -8.78 -4.41
CA ASP A 304 28.41 -10.08 -5.11
C ASP A 304 28.85 -11.23 -4.17
N LYS A 305 28.73 -11.03 -2.85
CA LYS A 305 29.23 -11.87 -1.74
C LYS A 305 30.70 -11.71 -1.40
N THR A 306 31.49 -11.14 -2.29
CA THR A 306 32.92 -10.90 -2.10
C THR A 306 33.20 -9.42 -1.89
N SER A 307 32.54 -8.54 -2.65
CA SER A 307 32.76 -7.11 -2.62
C SER A 307 31.51 -6.31 -2.99
N TRP A 308 31.54 -5.02 -2.63
CA TRP A 308 30.60 -4.02 -3.13
C TRP A 308 31.10 -3.47 -4.45
N VAL A 309 30.30 -3.58 -5.51
CA VAL A 309 30.59 -3.05 -6.85
C VAL A 309 29.56 -2.00 -7.24
N PRO A 310 29.95 -0.90 -7.92
CA PRO A 310 28.97 0.03 -8.50
C PRO A 310 28.07 -0.69 -9.50
N TYR A 311 26.79 -0.35 -9.51
CA TYR A 311 25.85 -0.85 -10.51
C TYR A 311 26.18 -0.27 -11.90
N THR A 312 26.37 -1.15 -12.89
CA THR A 312 26.67 -0.79 -14.28
C THR A 312 25.81 -1.59 -15.26
N ASP A 313 24.49 -1.59 -15.05
CA ASP A 313 23.49 -2.37 -15.80
C ASP A 313 23.54 -3.89 -15.58
N ASP A 314 24.56 -4.42 -14.89
CA ASP A 314 24.59 -5.77 -14.35
C ASP A 314 24.29 -5.76 -12.84
N PHE A 315 23.45 -6.69 -12.40
CA PHE A 315 23.04 -6.84 -11.01
C PHE A 315 23.44 -8.25 -10.53
N PRO A 316 24.71 -8.43 -10.15
CA PRO A 316 25.21 -9.75 -9.74
C PRO A 316 24.45 -10.24 -8.51
N ALA A 317 24.13 -11.53 -8.51
CA ALA A 317 23.53 -12.17 -7.35
C ALA A 317 24.55 -12.26 -6.21
N TYR A 318 24.11 -11.96 -4.99
CA TYR A 318 24.85 -12.29 -3.77
C TYR A 318 25.01 -13.82 -3.65
N SER A 319 24.00 -14.59 -4.04
CA SER A 319 24.15 -16.04 -4.21
C SER A 319 23.04 -16.58 -5.08
N SER A 320 23.29 -17.66 -5.81
CA SER A 320 22.28 -18.36 -6.61
C SER A 320 22.28 -19.85 -6.30
N GLY A 321 21.12 -20.49 -6.46
CA GLY A 321 20.94 -21.92 -6.23
C GLY A 321 19.51 -22.28 -5.91
N THR A 322 19.29 -23.50 -5.40
CA THR A 322 18.00 -23.88 -4.84
C THR A 322 17.72 -23.05 -3.59
N LEU A 323 16.57 -22.37 -3.56
CA LEU A 323 16.16 -21.54 -2.44
C LEU A 323 15.84 -22.43 -1.23
N ALA A 324 16.51 -22.15 -0.11
CA ALA A 324 16.19 -22.73 1.18
C ALA A 324 15.19 -21.83 1.91
N SER A 325 14.55 -22.35 2.95
CA SER A 325 13.62 -21.55 3.78
C SER A 325 14.29 -20.34 4.43
N THR A 326 15.61 -20.39 4.66
CA THR A 326 16.39 -19.25 5.17
C THR A 326 17.75 -19.15 4.49
N HIS A 327 18.22 -17.91 4.32
CA HIS A 327 19.55 -17.58 3.80
C HIS A 327 20.25 -16.57 4.73
N ALA A 328 21.44 -16.93 5.20
CA ALA A 328 22.28 -16.04 6.00
C ALA A 328 22.98 -15.01 5.10
N LEU A 329 22.94 -13.74 5.52
CA LEU A 329 23.53 -12.60 4.85
C LEU A 329 24.65 -12.02 5.71
N ASN A 330 25.85 -11.91 5.15
CA ASN A 330 26.97 -11.17 5.72
C ASN A 330 27.11 -9.90 4.89
N ILE A 331 26.40 -8.84 5.29
CA ILE A 331 26.20 -7.65 4.46
C ILE A 331 27.38 -6.69 4.62
N LEU A 332 27.78 -6.40 5.85
CA LEU A 332 28.93 -5.57 6.19
C LEU A 332 29.79 -6.28 7.25
N SER A 333 31.10 -6.11 7.19
CA SER A 333 32.04 -6.72 8.15
C SER A 333 33.09 -5.70 8.58
N GLY A 334 32.88 -5.07 9.73
CA GLY A 334 33.84 -4.18 10.39
C GLY A 334 34.27 -2.97 9.56
N ILE A 335 33.39 -2.41 8.72
CA ILE A 335 33.76 -1.33 7.80
C ILE A 335 33.63 0.05 8.45
N ASN A 336 34.45 1.00 8.01
CA ASN A 336 34.22 2.41 8.32
C ASN A 336 33.14 2.98 7.41
N ALA A 337 31.92 3.13 7.96
CA ALA A 337 30.74 3.62 7.26
C ALA A 337 30.40 5.08 7.62
N ALA A 338 31.29 5.82 8.29
CA ALA A 338 30.99 7.19 8.74
C ALA A 338 30.70 8.16 7.58
N ALA A 339 31.36 7.97 6.44
CA ALA A 339 31.11 8.75 5.23
C ALA A 339 29.84 8.33 4.46
N LEU A 340 29.17 7.26 4.90
CA LEU A 340 28.02 6.65 4.24
C LEU A 340 26.71 6.92 5.00
N CYS A 341 26.67 7.87 5.95
CA CYS A 341 25.44 8.19 6.67
C CYS A 341 24.29 8.52 5.71
N GLY A 342 23.12 7.93 5.96
CA GLY A 342 21.95 8.03 5.09
C GLY A 342 21.90 6.98 3.97
N ALA A 343 22.97 6.20 3.75
CA ALA A 343 22.93 5.09 2.81
C ALA A 343 21.89 4.05 3.24
N ALA A 344 21.06 3.63 2.29
CA ALA A 344 20.01 2.65 2.49
C ALA A 344 20.46 1.29 1.93
N ILE A 345 20.41 0.26 2.76
CA ILE A 345 20.79 -1.11 2.39
C ILE A 345 19.51 -1.93 2.18
N TYR A 346 19.51 -2.72 1.12
CA TYR A 346 18.41 -3.54 0.67
C TYR A 346 18.85 -5.00 0.52
N ALA A 347 17.93 -5.93 0.77
CA ALA A 347 18.12 -7.34 0.48
C ALA A 347 16.83 -7.93 -0.09
N GLY A 348 16.96 -8.91 -0.99
CA GLY A 348 15.83 -9.53 -1.68
C GLY A 348 16.18 -10.85 -2.35
N TYR A 349 15.18 -11.47 -2.97
CA TYR A 349 15.34 -12.69 -3.75
C TYR A 349 14.40 -12.73 -4.96
N GLY A 350 14.70 -13.58 -5.92
CA GLY A 350 13.83 -13.89 -7.06
C GLY A 350 14.47 -14.93 -7.96
N GLN A 351 13.76 -15.42 -8.98
CA GLN A 351 14.37 -16.29 -9.99
C GLN A 351 15.53 -15.61 -10.72
N ASN A 352 15.38 -14.30 -10.92
CA ASN A 352 16.39 -13.36 -11.41
C ASN A 352 16.07 -11.95 -10.86
N VAL A 353 16.86 -10.94 -11.20
CA VAL A 353 16.68 -9.57 -10.69
C VAL A 353 15.35 -8.96 -11.15
N GLN A 354 14.89 -9.27 -12.37
CA GLN A 354 13.62 -8.76 -12.88
C GLN A 354 12.43 -9.37 -12.11
N ASP A 355 12.47 -10.67 -11.82
CA ASP A 355 11.47 -11.36 -11.00
C ASP A 355 11.39 -10.74 -9.59
N MET A 356 12.54 -10.51 -8.95
CA MET A 356 12.62 -9.85 -7.64
C MET A 356 11.95 -8.46 -7.66
N LEU A 357 12.27 -7.65 -8.68
CA LEU A 357 11.75 -6.28 -8.80
C LEU A 357 10.25 -6.27 -9.11
N GLN A 358 9.79 -7.10 -10.04
CA GLN A 358 8.38 -7.21 -10.43
C GLN A 358 7.49 -7.71 -9.30
N LYS A 359 7.97 -8.70 -8.53
CA LYS A 359 7.26 -9.22 -7.36
C LYS A 359 7.51 -8.40 -6.10
N ASN A 360 8.35 -7.36 -6.18
CA ASN A 360 8.74 -6.53 -5.05
C ASN A 360 9.25 -7.37 -3.85
N GLN A 361 10.03 -8.41 -4.15
CA GLN A 361 10.64 -9.35 -3.19
C GLN A 361 11.97 -8.81 -2.66
N TYR A 362 11.98 -7.54 -2.26
CA TYR A 362 13.12 -6.89 -1.62
C TYR A 362 12.65 -5.92 -0.53
N LYS A 363 13.48 -5.72 0.50
CA LYS A 363 13.19 -4.79 1.60
C LYS A 363 14.40 -3.93 1.87
N LYS A 364 14.16 -2.67 2.28
CA LYS A 364 15.19 -1.88 2.95
C LYS A 364 15.41 -2.48 4.33
N VAL A 365 16.62 -2.93 4.61
CA VAL A 365 16.95 -3.67 5.83
C VAL A 365 17.75 -2.83 6.84
N TYR A 366 18.45 -1.79 6.37
CA TYR A 366 19.24 -0.95 7.25
C TYR A 366 19.43 0.45 6.64
N THR A 367 19.54 1.47 7.50
CA THR A 367 19.97 2.82 7.10
C THR A 367 21.18 3.19 7.95
N VAL A 368 22.29 3.53 7.29
CA VAL A 368 23.55 3.82 7.99
C VAL A 368 23.40 5.11 8.80
N CYS A 369 23.82 5.06 10.07
CA CYS A 369 23.73 6.14 11.07
C CYS A 369 22.33 6.44 11.64
N GLN A 370 21.35 5.55 11.46
CA GLN A 370 20.01 5.67 12.07
C GLN A 370 19.71 4.57 13.09
#